data_AF-C8NH71-F1
#
_entry.id   AF-C8NH71-F1
#
_cell.length_a   1.000
_cell.length_b   1.000
_cell.length_c   1.000
_cell.angle_alpha   90.00
_cell.angle_beta   90.00
_cell.angle_gamma   90.00
#
_symmetry.space_group_name_H-M   'P 1'
#
loop_
_entity.id
_entity.type
_entity.pdbx_description
1 polymer ?
#
loop_
_entity_poly.entity_id
_entity_poly.type
_entity_poly.pdbx_seq_one_letter_code
_entity_poly.pdbx_strand_id
1 'polypeptide(L)' 'MHLLKIILFVIGITFCLFGYLILFKKQYSLINDFKARKKAGSQKDTDAIRVGQVELILGVGFLVLFVLLMIFT' A
#
# COMPACT_ATOMS: atom_id res chain seq x y z
N MET A 1 19.28 5.58 -14.85
CA MET A 1 18.08 6.12 -14.16
C MET A 1 16.78 5.43 -14.55
N HIS A 2 16.62 4.90 -15.77
CA HIS A 2 15.38 4.22 -16.18
C HIS A 2 15.00 3.00 -15.32
N LEU A 3 15.96 2.14 -14.97
CA LEU A 3 15.66 0.97 -14.13
C LEU A 3 15.08 1.36 -12.76
N LEU A 4 15.68 2.36 -12.08
CA LEU A 4 15.17 2.89 -10.82
C LEU A 4 13.74 3.44 -10.96
N LYS A 5 13.48 4.20 -12.03
CA LYS A 5 12.15 4.74 -12.35
C LYS A 5 11.12 3.62 -12.52
N ILE A 6 11.47 2.55 -13.24
CA ILE A 6 10.58 1.38 -13.41
C ILE A 6 10.30 0.70 -12.08
N ILE A 7 11.33 0.49 -11.25
CA ILE A 7 11.17 -0.12 -9.92
C ILE A 7 10.25 0.74 -9.05
N LEU A 8 10.48 2.05 -8.96
CA LEU A 8 9.64 2.97 -8.20
C LEU A 8 8.20 2.98 -8.69
N PHE A 9 7.99 2.95 -10.01
CA PHE A 9 6.66 2.92 -10.59
C PHE A 9 5.92 1.63 -10.21
N VAL A 10 6.55 0.46 -10.41
CA VAL A 10 5.93 -0.84 -10.10
C VAL A 10 5.63 -0.96 -8.60
N ILE A 11 6.58 -0.56 -7.74
CA ILE A 11 6.39 -0.56 -6.29
C ILE A 11 5.25 0.40 -5.90
N GLY A 12 5.29 1.64 -6.38
CA GLY A 12 4.27 2.65 -6.08
C GLY A 12 2.86 2.21 -6.45
N ILE A 13 2.68 1.66 -7.66
CA ILE A 13 1.39 1.11 -8.10
C ILE A 13 0.96 -0.06 -7.21
N THR A 14 1.87 -0.98 -6.89
CA THR A 14 1.56 -2.15 -6.05
C THR A 14 1.07 -1.73 -4.66
N PHE A 15 1.78 -0.82 -4.00
CA PHE A 15 1.38 -0.28 -2.69
C PHE A 15 0.05 0.50 -2.76
N CYS A 16 -0.17 1.29 -3.81
CA CYS A 16 -1.45 1.97 -4.00
C CYS A 16 -2.62 0.98 -4.19
N LEU A 17 -2.42 -0.08 -4.97
CA LEU A 17 -3.44 -1.12 -5.17
C LEU A 17 -3.76 -1.82 -3.86
N PHE A 18 -2.75 -2.27 -3.10
CA PHE A 18 -2.98 -2.93 -1.81
C PHE A 18 -3.63 -1.99 -0.79
N GLY A 19 -3.10 -0.78 -0.63
CA GLY A 19 -3.68 0.24 0.23
C GLY A 19 -5.13 0.56 -0.13
N TYR A 20 -5.46 0.66 -1.42
CA TYR A 20 -6.83 0.88 -1.88
C TYR A 20 -7.76 -0.29 -1.54
N LEU A 21 -7.34 -1.53 -1.81
CA LEU A 21 -8.13 -2.72 -1.55
C LEU A 21 -8.39 -2.92 -0.05
N ILE A 22 -7.38 -2.66 0.78
CA ILE A 22 -7.50 -2.78 2.24
C ILE A 22 -8.36 -1.64 2.80
N LEU A 23 -8.08 -0.39 2.43
CA LEU A 23 -8.74 0.78 3.02
C LEU A 23 -10.20 0.95 2.55
N PHE A 24 -10.43 0.92 1.23
CA PHE A 24 -11.74 1.24 0.65
C PHE A 24 -12.59 0.01 0.36
N LYS A 25 -11.97 -1.08 -0.12
CA LYS A 25 -12.69 -2.34 -0.40
C LYS A 25 -12.75 -3.28 0.80
N LYS A 26 -12.11 -2.92 1.93
CA LYS A 26 -12.06 -3.70 3.17
C LYS A 26 -11.61 -5.15 2.96
N GLN A 27 -10.75 -5.39 1.96
CA GLN A 27 -10.20 -6.72 1.67
C GLN A 27 -9.06 -7.02 2.64
N TYR A 28 -9.39 -7.22 3.91
CA TYR A 28 -8.40 -7.45 4.96
C TYR A 28 -7.71 -8.82 4.86
N SER A 29 -8.17 -9.71 3.97
CA SER A 29 -7.50 -10.97 3.66
C SER A 29 -6.12 -10.79 3.01
N LEU A 30 -5.83 -9.60 2.48
CA LEU A 30 -4.49 -9.26 1.98
C LEU A 30 -3.48 -9.03 3.12
N ILE A 31 -3.96 -8.74 4.33
CA ILE A 31 -3.11 -8.67 5.51
C ILE A 31 -2.93 -10.10 6.02
N ASN A 32 -1.67 -10.55 6.08
CA ASN A 32 -1.35 -11.91 6.46
C ASN A 32 -1.99 -12.26 7.82
N ASP A 33 -2.52 -13.48 7.97
CA ASP A 33 -3.21 -14.01 9.17
C ASP A 33 -4.30 -13.13 9.79
N PHE A 34 -4.74 -12.05 9.15
CA PHE A 34 -5.65 -11.07 9.76
C PHE A 34 -6.98 -11.72 10.16
N LYS A 35 -7.50 -12.64 9.36
CA LYS A 35 -8.75 -13.34 9.64
C LYS A 35 -8.65 -14.20 10.92
N ALA A 36 -7.51 -14.86 11.14
CA ALA A 36 -7.27 -15.67 12.33
C ALA A 36 -7.10 -14.78 13.57
N ARG A 37 -6.33 -13.69 13.46
CA ARG A 37 -6.12 -12.71 14.53
C ARG A 37 -7.40 -11.96 14.91
N LYS A 38 -8.22 -11.59 13.93
CA LYS A 38 -9.54 -10.99 14.16
C LYS A 38 -10.48 -11.95 14.91
N LYS A 39 -10.49 -13.24 14.54
CA LYS A 39 -11.30 -14.26 15.24
C LYS A 39 -10.85 -14.46 16.69
N ALA A 40 -9.55 -14.36 16.95
CA ALA A 40 -8.98 -14.41 18.29
C ALA A 40 -9.17 -13.10 19.09
N GLY A 41 -9.74 -12.05 18.49
CA GLY A 41 -9.95 -10.74 19.11
C GLY A 41 -8.69 -9.87 19.24
N SER A 42 -7.55 -10.31 18.71
CA SER A 42 -6.27 -9.60 18.82
C SER A 42 -6.08 -8.47 17.80
N GLN A 43 -6.90 -8.42 16.74
CA GLN A 43 -6.92 -7.34 15.76
C GLN A 43 -8.35 -6.90 15.45
N LYS A 44 -8.53 -5.59 15.25
CA LYS A 44 -9.79 -4.97 14.85
C LYS A 44 -9.71 -4.47 13.41
N ASP A 45 -10.88 -4.22 12.81
CA ASP A 45 -10.95 -3.66 11.46
C ASP A 45 -10.29 -2.27 11.38
N THR A 46 -10.31 -1.51 12.47
CA THR A 46 -9.58 -0.23 12.59
C THR A 46 -8.08 -0.39 12.40
N ASP A 47 -7.49 -1.51 12.84
CA ASP A 47 -6.07 -1.77 12.67
C ASP A 47 -5.73 -2.06 11.20
N ALA A 48 -6.58 -2.84 10.53
CA ALA A 48 -6.44 -3.08 9.09
C ALA A 48 -6.61 -1.79 8.27
N ILE A 49 -7.57 -0.93 8.65
CA ILE A 49 -7.76 0.37 8.02
C ILE A 49 -6.50 1.23 8.13
N ARG A 50 -5.86 1.26 9.31
CA ARG A 50 -4.57 1.97 9.51
C ARG A 50 -3.47 1.40 8.61
N VAL A 51 -3.37 0.07 8.49
CA VAL A 51 -2.42 -0.57 7.57
C VAL A 51 -2.66 -0.13 6.12
N GLY A 52 -3.91 -0.18 5.66
CA GLY A 52 -4.26 0.26 4.31
C GLY A 52 -3.96 1.75 4.06
N GLN A 53 -4.15 2.61 5.06
CA GLN A 53 -3.76 4.03 4.97
C GLN A 53 -2.26 4.20 4.81
N VAL A 54 -1.45 3.50 5.63
CA VAL A 54 0.01 3.58 5.54
C VAL A 54 0.51 3.07 4.20
N GLU A 55 0.01 1.93 3.71
CA GLU A 55 0.37 1.41 2.39
C GLU A 55 0.01 2.38 1.27
N LEU A 56 -1.17 3.02 1.34
CA LEU A 56 -1.59 3.99 0.33
C LEU A 56 -0.69 5.23 0.33
N ILE A 57 -0.34 5.75 1.51
CA ILE A 57 0.57 6.90 1.66
C ILE A 57 1.95 6.57 1.10
N LEU A 58 2.49 5.37 1.39
CA LEU A 58 3.77 4.92 0.85
C LEU A 58 3.73 4.80 -0.67
N GLY A 59 2.67 4.19 -1.22
CA GLY A 59 2.48 4.06 -2.67
C GLY A 59 2.44 5.42 -3.37
N VAL A 60 1.64 6.36 -2.84
CA VAL A 60 1.57 7.73 -3.36
C VAL A 60 2.93 8.43 -3.26
N GLY A 61 3.64 8.28 -2.14
CA GLY A 61 4.99 8.83 -1.97
C GLY A 61 5.98 8.34 -3.03
N PHE A 62 5.99 7.04 -3.33
CA PHE A 62 6.83 6.47 -4.39
C PHE A 62 6.44 6.98 -5.78
N LEU A 63 5.14 7.13 -6.06
CA LEU A 63 4.67 7.65 -7.35
C LEU A 63 5.01 9.14 -7.53
N VAL A 64 4.91 9.95 -6.48
CA VAL A 64 5.34 11.35 -6.50
C VAL A 64 6.84 11.43 -6.78
N LEU A 65 7.65 10.61 -6.08
CA LEU A 65 9.08 10.55 -6.31
C LEU A 65 9.41 10.11 -7.75
N PHE A 66 8.69 9.12 -8.28
CA PHE A 66 8.81 8.69 -9.68
C PHE A 66 8.54 9.85 -10.65
N VAL A 67 7.46 10.62 -10.45
CA VAL A 67 7.13 11.78 -11.29
C VAL A 67 8.21 12.85 -11.21
N LEU A 68 8.72 13.16 -10.02
CA LEU A 68 9.83 14.10 -9.85
C LEU A 68 11.06 13.64 -10.64
N LEU A 69 11.42 12.36 -10.55
CA LEU A 69 12.54 11.79 -11.33
C LEU A 69 12.28 11.80 -12.83
N MET A 70 11.03 11.76 -13.30
CA MET A 70 10.70 11.89 -14.72
C MET A 70 10.87 13.32 -15.24
N ILE A 71 10.65 14.33 -14.39
CA ILE A 71 10.76 15.75 -14.77
C ILE A 71 12.22 16.23 -14.70
N PHE A 72 12.95 15.84 -13.66
CA PHE A 72 14.28 16.40 -13.36
C PHE A 72 15.46 15.52 -13.80
N THR A 73 15.23 14.36 -14.42
CA THR A 73 16.28 13.39 -14.77
C THR A 73 15.89 12.57 -15.99
#